data_AF-A0A1L5KJH9-F1
#
_entry.id   AF-A0A1L5KJH9-F1
#
_cell.length_a   1.000
_cell.length_b   1.000
_cell.length_c   1.000
_cell.angle_alpha   90.00
_cell.angle_beta   90.00
_cell.angle_gamma   90.00
#
_symmetry.space_group_name_H-M   'P 1'
#
loop_
_entity.id
_entity.type
_entity.pdbx_description
1 polymer ?
#
loop_
_entity_poly.entity_id
_entity_poly.type
_entity_poly.pdbx_seq_one_letter_code
_entity_poly.pdbx_strand_id
1 'polypeptide(L)'
;SIYGFQEFMNAGVYFVQPNVCRVGGPTNMRRIMTLIDLNERVFAPHAWSSIICMSASMHLMATTRNHYKLEYDINPSAFREDLILEPYPFENGVYTIPDRPGLGIALNPDTLEKHTIYCAEVRA
;
A
#
# COMPACT_ATOMS: atom_id res chain seq x y z
N SER A 1 6.31 8.13 12.66
CA SER A 1 5.53 8.52 13.85
C SER A 1 4.29 9.29 13.41
N ILE A 2 3.16 9.16 14.10
CA ILE A 2 1.95 9.97 13.82
C ILE A 2 2.25 11.47 14.00
N TYR A 3 3.11 11.82 14.97
CA TYR A 3 3.52 13.21 15.23
C TYR A 3 4.14 13.88 14.00
N GLY A 4 5.00 13.18 13.26
CA GLY A 4 5.61 13.75 12.05
C GLY A 4 4.57 14.08 10.96
N PHE A 5 3.51 13.28 10.83
CA PHE A 5 2.42 13.61 9.90
C PHE A 5 1.67 14.87 10.33
N GLN A 6 1.41 15.04 11.63
CA GLN A 6 0.78 16.26 12.14
C GLN A 6 1.62 17.51 11.85
N GLU A 7 2.94 17.43 12.08
CA GLU A 7 3.86 18.53 11.81
C GLU A 7 3.85 18.94 10.34
N PHE A 8 3.89 17.96 9.42
CA PHE A 8 3.82 18.25 7.98
C PHE A 8 2.49 18.88 7.56
N MET A 9 1.37 18.41 8.11
CA MET A 9 0.06 18.99 7.81
C MET A 9 -0.08 20.42 8.35
N ASN A 10 0.47 20.69 9.55
CA ASN A 10 0.57 22.03 10.12
C ASN A 10 1.46 22.96 9.28
N ALA A 11 2.51 22.42 8.66
CA ALA A 11 3.38 23.13 7.75
C ALA A 11 2.77 23.36 6.35
N GLY A 12 1.55 22.87 6.09
CA GLY A 12 0.79 23.15 4.87
C GLY A 12 0.72 21.98 3.86
N VAL A 13 1.20 20.78 4.21
CA VAL A 13 1.02 19.60 3.34
C VAL A 13 -0.47 19.28 3.19
N TYR A 14 -0.93 19.27 1.93
CA TYR A 14 -2.33 19.00 1.60
C TYR A 14 -2.63 17.54 1.25
N PHE A 15 -1.78 16.94 0.39
CA PHE A 15 -1.85 15.53 0.03
C PHE A 15 -0.88 14.73 0.90
N VAL A 16 -1.41 13.87 1.76
CA VAL A 16 -0.60 13.13 2.72
C VAL A 16 -0.42 11.71 2.18
N GLN A 17 0.84 11.30 2.01
CA GLN A 17 1.20 10.09 1.26
C GLN A 17 1.89 9.02 2.12
N PRO A 18 1.24 8.51 3.19
CA PRO A 18 1.82 7.44 3.98
C PRO A 18 1.82 6.14 3.17
N ASN A 19 2.81 5.27 3.41
CA ASN A 19 2.87 3.93 2.83
C ASN A 19 2.59 2.88 3.91
N VAL A 20 1.58 2.03 3.70
CA VAL A 20 1.09 1.07 4.71
C VAL A 20 2.18 0.09 5.17
N CYS A 21 3.07 -0.32 4.27
CA CYS A 21 4.19 -1.21 4.58
C CYS A 21 5.34 -0.51 5.31
N ARG A 22 5.36 0.83 5.36
CA ARG A 22 6.41 1.63 6.03
C ARG A 22 5.96 2.29 7.32
N VAL A 23 4.66 2.60 7.44
CA VAL A 23 4.13 3.29 8.62
C VAL A 23 3.75 2.35 9.76
N GLY A 24 4.09 1.06 9.69
CA GLY A 24 3.76 0.09 10.74
C GLY A 24 2.42 -0.64 10.53
N GLY A 25 1.99 -0.78 9.28
CA GLY A 25 0.86 -1.62 8.90
C GLY A 25 -0.52 -0.95 8.96
N PRO A 26 -1.59 -1.70 8.65
CA PRO A 26 -2.94 -1.17 8.54
C PRO A 26 -3.44 -0.48 9.82
N THR A 27 -3.11 -1.03 10.99
CA THR A 27 -3.53 -0.46 12.28
C THR A 27 -2.99 0.94 12.49
N ASN A 28 -1.69 1.18 12.24
CA ASN A 28 -1.14 2.52 12.39
C ASN A 28 -1.56 3.43 11.23
N MET A 29 -1.71 2.89 10.02
CA MET A 29 -2.25 3.63 8.89
C MET A 29 -3.65 4.20 9.19
N ARG A 30 -4.53 3.43 9.82
CA ARG A 30 -5.85 3.91 10.26
C ARG A 30 -5.77 5.15 11.14
N ARG A 31 -4.84 5.16 12.10
CA ARG A 31 -4.63 6.32 12.98
C ARG A 31 -4.15 7.54 12.18
N ILE A 32 -3.27 7.33 11.20
CA ILE A 32 -2.81 8.40 10.31
C ILE A 32 -3.97 8.91 9.44
N MET A 33 -4.80 8.02 8.88
CA MET A 33 -5.98 8.41 8.09
C MET A 33 -6.97 9.24 8.91
N THR A 34 -7.25 8.85 10.16
CA THR A 34 -8.07 9.65 11.07
C THR A 34 -7.48 11.04 11.29
N LEU A 35 -6.15 11.13 11.45
CA LEU A 35 -5.48 12.42 11.60
C LEU A 35 -5.59 13.28 10.35
N ILE A 36 -5.43 12.68 9.16
CA ILE A 36 -5.60 13.36 7.86
C ILE A 36 -7.01 13.95 7.75
N ASP A 37 -8.03 13.16 8.07
CA ASP A 37 -9.43 13.61 8.03
C ASP A 37 -9.69 14.75 9.02
N LEU A 38 -9.18 14.66 10.26
CA LEU A 38 -9.32 15.71 11.28
C LEU A 38 -8.64 17.04 10.91
N ASN A 39 -7.63 17.00 10.05
CA ASN A 39 -6.93 18.19 9.56
C ASN A 39 -7.45 18.66 8.20
N GLU A 40 -8.56 18.09 7.70
CA GLU A 40 -9.13 18.42 6.38
C GLU A 40 -8.10 18.30 5.25
N ARG A 41 -7.32 17.22 5.29
CA ARG A 41 -6.29 16.88 4.29
C ARG A 41 -6.74 15.68 3.47
N VAL A 42 -6.04 15.41 2.36
CA VAL A 42 -6.42 14.34 1.44
C VAL A 42 -5.48 13.15 1.60
N PHE A 43 -6.05 11.95 1.74
CA PHE A 43 -5.29 10.71 1.76
C PHE A 43 -4.89 10.29 0.34
N ALA A 44 -3.59 10.17 0.07
CA ALA A 44 -3.05 9.80 -1.23
C ALA A 44 -1.90 8.78 -1.05
N PRO A 45 -2.20 7.50 -0.77
CA PRO A 45 -1.20 6.55 -0.29
C PRO A 45 -0.06 6.36 -1.30
N HIS A 46 1.17 6.38 -0.79
CA HIS A 46 2.31 5.86 -1.53
C HIS A 46 2.22 4.33 -1.55
N ALA A 47 2.22 3.73 -2.73
CA ALA A 47 2.08 2.31 -2.99
C ALA A 47 3.21 1.72 -3.86
N TRP A 48 4.29 2.47 -4.10
CA TRP A 48 5.47 1.97 -4.82
C TRP A 48 6.23 0.89 -4.02
N SER A 49 5.96 -0.39 -4.33
CA SER A 49 6.63 -1.59 -3.79
C SER A 49 6.11 -2.84 -4.54
N SER A 50 5.66 -3.87 -3.82
CA SER A 50 5.03 -5.08 -4.36
C SER A 50 3.52 -4.95 -4.49
N ILE A 51 2.89 -5.92 -5.17
CA ILE A 51 1.43 -6.03 -5.25
C ILE A 51 0.77 -6.07 -3.88
N ILE A 52 1.43 -6.61 -2.85
CA ILE A 52 0.91 -6.66 -1.47
C ILE A 52 0.71 -5.26 -0.90
N CYS A 53 1.67 -4.36 -1.12
CA CYS A 53 1.56 -2.96 -0.68
C CYS A 53 0.41 -2.26 -1.42
N MET A 54 0.29 -2.50 -2.72
CA MET A 54 -0.79 -1.94 -3.54
C MET A 54 -2.16 -2.46 -3.08
N SER A 55 -2.31 -3.77 -2.85
CA SER A 55 -3.51 -4.40 -2.30
C SER A 55 -3.94 -3.76 -0.98
N ALA A 56 -3.03 -3.65 -0.03
CA ALA A 56 -3.34 -3.07 1.28
C ALA A 56 -3.75 -1.59 1.16
N SER A 57 -3.08 -0.83 0.30
CA SER A 57 -3.45 0.57 0.01
C SER A 57 -4.84 0.67 -0.62
N MET A 58 -5.18 -0.17 -1.61
CA MET A 58 -6.51 -0.20 -2.23
C MET A 58 -7.62 -0.48 -1.21
N HIS A 59 -7.44 -1.49 -0.36
CA HIS A 59 -8.39 -1.82 0.71
C HIS A 59 -8.59 -0.66 1.69
N LEU A 60 -7.51 0.05 2.05
CA LEU A 60 -7.61 1.23 2.92
C LEU A 60 -8.31 2.40 2.20
N MET A 61 -7.99 2.66 0.94
CA MET A 61 -8.68 3.68 0.15
C MET A 61 -10.19 3.44 0.08
N ALA A 62 -10.62 2.19 -0.15
CA ALA A 62 -12.03 1.80 -0.21
C ALA A 62 -12.83 2.06 1.08
N THR A 63 -12.16 2.40 2.18
CA THR A 63 -12.78 2.63 3.48
C THR A 63 -12.83 4.10 3.90
N THR A 64 -12.40 5.02 3.05
CA THR A 64 -12.58 6.47 3.24
C THR A 64 -13.20 7.08 1.99
N ARG A 65 -13.91 8.20 2.14
CA ARG A 65 -14.42 8.97 0.99
C ARG A 65 -13.44 10.04 0.54
N ASN A 66 -12.50 10.41 1.41
CA ASN A 66 -11.58 11.51 1.20
C ASN A 66 -10.20 11.00 0.80
N HIS A 67 -10.13 10.40 -0.37
CA HIS A 67 -8.86 9.96 -0.97
C HIS A 67 -8.68 10.55 -2.36
N TYR A 68 -7.43 10.61 -2.81
CA TYR A 68 -7.09 10.95 -4.18
C TYR A 68 -6.90 9.67 -5.03
N LYS A 69 -5.87 9.64 -5.88
CA LYS A 69 -5.55 8.52 -6.76
C LYS A 69 -4.65 7.50 -6.06
N LEU A 70 -4.78 6.26 -6.48
CA LEU A 70 -3.81 5.20 -6.17
C LEU A 70 -2.56 5.45 -7.02
N GLU A 71 -1.39 5.38 -6.40
CA GLU A 71 -0.12 5.36 -7.12
C GLU A 71 0.00 4.07 -7.95
N TYR A 72 0.37 4.21 -9.23
CA TYR A 72 0.56 3.08 -10.14
C TYR A 72 1.97 3.09 -10.71
N ASP A 73 2.76 2.08 -10.34
CA ASP A 73 4.10 1.87 -10.87
C ASP A 73 4.03 1.23 -12.26
N ILE A 74 4.74 1.83 -13.22
CA ILE A 74 4.85 1.32 -14.61
C ILE A 74 6.16 0.57 -14.86
N ASN A 75 7.08 0.54 -13.89
CA ASN A 75 8.34 -0.17 -14.04
C ASN A 75 8.12 -1.69 -13.99
N PRO A 76 8.81 -2.48 -14.82
CA PRO A 76 8.76 -3.94 -14.77
C PRO A 76 9.08 -4.45 -13.36
N SER A 77 8.22 -5.31 -12.81
CA SER A 77 8.41 -5.82 -11.46
C SER A 77 7.73 -7.17 -11.29
N ALA A 78 8.53 -8.23 -11.13
CA ALA A 78 8.03 -9.57 -10.82
C ALA A 78 7.18 -9.59 -9.52
N PHE A 79 7.47 -8.69 -8.57
CA PHE A 79 6.71 -8.57 -7.33
C PHE A 79 5.35 -7.88 -7.48
N ARG A 80 5.11 -7.22 -8.62
CA ARG A 80 3.83 -6.60 -8.98
C ARG A 80 3.06 -7.46 -9.98
N GLU A 81 3.76 -8.04 -10.94
CA GLU A 81 3.20 -8.75 -12.09
C GLU A 81 3.01 -10.24 -11.83
N ASP A 82 3.96 -10.90 -11.16
CA ASP A 82 4.01 -12.37 -11.07
C ASP A 82 3.77 -12.93 -9.66
N LEU A 83 3.75 -12.07 -8.62
CA LEU A 83 3.74 -12.50 -7.22
C LEU A 83 2.38 -13.08 -6.76
N ILE A 84 1.30 -12.78 -7.46
CA ILE A 84 -0.03 -13.29 -7.14
C ILE A 84 -0.58 -14.12 -8.30
N LEU A 85 -1.33 -15.16 -7.97
CA LEU A 85 -1.91 -16.08 -8.96
C LEU A 85 -2.96 -15.41 -9.85
N GLU A 86 -3.68 -14.44 -9.29
CA GLU A 86 -4.78 -13.76 -9.97
C GLU A 86 -4.61 -12.24 -9.85
N PRO A 87 -4.17 -11.56 -10.93
CA PRO A 87 -4.06 -10.11 -10.97
C PRO A 87 -5.41 -9.42 -10.73
N TYR A 88 -5.36 -8.21 -10.18
CA TYR A 88 -6.57 -7.39 -10.03
C TYR A 88 -7.11 -6.98 -11.42
N PRO A 89 -8.43 -7.07 -11.66
CA PRO A 89 -9.04 -6.50 -12.86
C PRO A 89 -8.71 -5.00 -12.95
N PHE A 90 -8.20 -4.58 -14.10
CA PHE A 90 -7.84 -3.19 -14.38
C PHE A 90 -8.45 -2.76 -15.72
N GLU A 91 -9.51 -1.96 -15.64
CA GLU A 91 -10.25 -1.50 -16.81
C GLU A 91 -10.43 0.01 -16.74
N ASN A 92 -10.14 0.71 -17.83
CA ASN A 92 -10.31 2.17 -17.96
C ASN A 92 -9.66 2.98 -16.81
N GLY A 93 -8.50 2.54 -16.31
CA GLY A 93 -7.79 3.22 -15.23
C GLY A 93 -8.31 2.90 -13.82
N VAL A 94 -9.17 1.89 -13.67
CA VAL A 94 -9.80 1.52 -12.39
C VAL A 94 -9.47 0.10 -12.02
N TYR A 95 -8.99 -0.09 -10.79
CA TYR A 95 -8.86 -1.41 -10.17
C TYR A 95 -10.15 -1.82 -9.47
N THR A 96 -10.53 -3.09 -9.60
CA THR A 96 -11.63 -3.67 -8.83
C THR A 96 -11.08 -4.58 -7.74
N ILE A 97 -11.44 -4.30 -6.48
CA ILE A 97 -11.07 -5.11 -5.32
C ILE A 97 -11.97 -6.37 -5.30
N PRO A 98 -11.41 -7.58 -5.27
CA PRO A 98 -12.19 -8.81 -5.23
C PRO A 98 -12.81 -9.03 -3.84
N ASP A 99 -13.99 -9.65 -3.78
CA ASP A 99 -14.74 -9.96 -2.55
C ASP A 99 -14.22 -11.22 -1.83
N ARG A 100 -12.90 -11.43 -1.86
CA ARG A 100 -12.25 -12.57 -1.20
C ARG A 100 -11.70 -12.14 0.17
N PRO A 101 -11.63 -13.07 1.15
CA PRO A 101 -11.10 -12.75 2.48
C PRO A 101 -9.69 -12.13 2.47
N GLY A 102 -9.42 -11.32 3.49
CA GLY A 102 -8.10 -10.70 3.69
C GLY A 102 -7.78 -9.64 2.63
N LEU A 103 -6.57 -9.69 2.06
CA LEU A 103 -6.17 -8.80 0.97
C LEU A 103 -6.80 -9.20 -0.39
N GLY A 104 -7.48 -10.34 -0.45
CA GLY A 104 -8.12 -10.84 -1.66
C GLY A 104 -7.15 -11.39 -2.72
N ILE A 105 -5.94 -11.77 -2.30
CA ILE A 105 -4.86 -12.30 -3.14
C ILE A 105 -4.43 -13.69 -2.68
N ALA A 106 -3.91 -14.49 -3.61
CA ALA A 106 -3.18 -15.73 -3.34
C ALA A 106 -1.77 -15.60 -3.92
N LEU A 107 -0.74 -15.91 -3.12
CA LEU A 107 0.66 -15.80 -3.55
C LEU A 107 1.01 -16.91 -4.54
N ASN A 108 1.84 -16.59 -5.52
CA ASN A 108 2.41 -17.56 -6.45
C ASN A 108 3.66 -18.22 -5.82
N PRO A 109 3.62 -19.53 -5.47
CA PRO A 109 4.76 -20.22 -4.87
C PRO A 109 6.00 -20.23 -5.77
N ASP A 110 5.83 -20.34 -7.09
CA ASP A 110 6.95 -20.39 -8.04
C ASP A 110 7.70 -19.05 -8.07
N THR A 111 6.97 -17.93 -8.04
CA THR A 111 7.56 -16.59 -7.95
C THR A 111 8.29 -16.38 -6.62
N LEU A 112 7.73 -16.88 -5.52
CA LEU A 112 8.36 -16.84 -4.20
C LEU A 112 9.67 -17.63 -4.18
N GLU A 113 9.64 -18.88 -4.66
CA GLU A 113 10.83 -19.74 -4.71
C GLU A 113 11.93 -19.12 -5.56
N LYS A 114 11.59 -18.66 -6.77
CA LYS A 114 12.53 -18.03 -7.70
C LYS A 114 13.25 -16.80 -7.13
N HIS A 115 12.61 -16.05 -6.23
CA HIS A 115 13.14 -14.81 -5.66
C HIS A 115 13.50 -14.96 -4.17
N THR A 116 13.56 -16.18 -3.65
CA THR A 116 14.00 -16.42 -2.28
C THR A 116 15.47 -16.06 -2.13
N ILE A 117 15.77 -15.17 -1.19
CA ILE A 117 17.13 -14.80 -0.83
C ILE A 117 17.54 -15.50 0.45
N TYR A 118 18.75 -16.06 0.47
CA TYR A 118 19.34 -16.64 1.67
C TYR A 118 20.26 -15.62 2.34
N CYS A 119 20.04 -15.34 3.62
CA CYS A 119 20.98 -14.54 4.41
C CYS A 119 22.03 -15.45 5.05
N ALA A 120 23.30 -15.04 4.98
CA ALA A 120 24.37 -15.61 5.79
C ALA A 120 24.44 -14.88 7.13
N GLU A 121 24.42 -15.63 8.24
CA GLU A 121 24.74 -15.08 9.56
C GLU A 121 26.26 -15.10 9.77
N VAL A 122 26.82 -13.97 10.19
CA VAL A 122 28.18 -13.92 10.73
C VAL A 122 28.07 -14.00 12.25
N ARG A 123 28.61 -15.06 12.85
CA ARG A 123 28.72 -15.22 14.30
C ARG A 123 30.17 -14.98 14.71
N ALA A 124 30.37 -14.21 15.77
CA ALA A 124 31.65 -14.02 16.45
C ALA A 124 31.75 -14.96 17.65
#